data_AF-A0AAW8RXZ6-F1
#
_entry.id   AF-A0AAW8RXZ6-F1
#
_cell.length_a   1.000
_cell.length_b   1.000
_cell.length_c   1.000
_cell.angle_alpha   90.00
_cell.angle_beta   90.00
_cell.angle_gamma   90.00
#
_symmetry.space_group_name_H-M   'P 1'
#
loop_
_entity.id
_entity.type
_entity.pdbx_description
1 polymer ?
#
loop_
_entity_poly.entity_id
_entity_poly.type
_entity_poly.pdbx_seq_one_letter_code
_entity_poly.pdbx_strand_id
1 'polypeptide(L)'
;MGIWRLPFDGQLKPYEEGQQFGNTKYPRGRGYFHDGYDFGSAKYSGNFKAVNDGKVIFAGYYGGAVGYAIVLQIAEYQVMYQKFGSTFFVKAGDTVKVGQALGTLTSNHLHVGITKKDWRTALSSWDIDDGTWLNPIPILTSGGETNTKKKRGNVMLLFTENGCTYFLNLEFTL
;
A
#
# COMPACT_ATOMS: atom_id res chain seq x y z
N MET A 1 12.49 5.00 -6.78
CA MET A 1 11.46 4.51 -5.84
C MET A 1 10.97 3.16 -6.38
N GLY A 2 10.98 2.11 -5.55
CA GLY A 2 10.49 0.78 -5.95
C GLY A 2 8.98 0.77 -6.20
N ILE A 3 8.48 -0.24 -6.89
CA ILE A 3 7.07 -0.40 -7.23
C ILE A 3 6.26 -0.66 -5.96
N TRP A 4 5.23 0.15 -5.71
CA TRP A 4 4.23 -0.10 -4.66
C TRP A 4 3.04 -0.86 -5.22
N ARG A 5 2.50 -1.79 -4.42
CA ARG A 5 1.28 -2.56 -4.77
C ARG A 5 0.43 -2.86 -3.54
N LEU A 6 -0.82 -3.24 -3.77
CA LEU A 6 -1.69 -3.80 -2.73
C LEU A 6 -1.11 -5.12 -2.18
N PRO A 7 -1.39 -5.48 -0.91
CA PRO A 7 -0.93 -6.74 -0.33
C PRO A 7 -1.58 -7.97 -0.98
N PHE A 8 -2.73 -7.82 -1.64
CA PHE A 8 -3.40 -8.86 -2.42
C PHE A 8 -3.35 -8.53 -3.91
N ASP A 9 -3.42 -9.57 -4.77
CA ASP A 9 -3.47 -9.36 -6.22
C ASP A 9 -4.83 -8.79 -6.65
N GLY A 10 -4.82 -8.06 -7.76
CA GLY A 10 -6.01 -7.42 -8.32
C GLY A 10 -6.15 -5.94 -7.92
N GLN A 11 -7.37 -5.43 -8.08
CA GLN A 11 -7.72 -4.04 -7.79
C GLN A 11 -8.21 -3.88 -6.35
N LEU A 12 -8.13 -2.66 -5.83
CA LEU A 12 -8.71 -2.33 -4.53
C LEU A 12 -10.23 -2.53 -4.59
N LYS A 13 -10.74 -3.38 -3.71
CA LYS A 13 -12.18 -3.60 -3.52
C LYS A 13 -12.75 -2.55 -2.57
N PRO A 14 -14.02 -2.14 -2.73
CA PRO A 14 -14.67 -1.22 -1.81
C PRO A 14 -14.55 -1.71 -0.37
N TYR A 15 -14.28 -0.82 0.58
CA TYR A 15 -14.24 -1.16 1.98
C TYR A 15 -15.65 -1.29 2.59
N GLU A 16 -15.76 -2.02 3.70
CA GLU A 16 -16.87 -1.88 4.64
C GLU A 16 -16.53 -0.83 5.69
N GLU A 17 -17.51 -0.06 6.14
CA GLU A 17 -17.29 0.99 7.13
C GLU A 17 -16.51 0.46 8.33
N GLY A 18 -15.51 1.21 8.78
CA GLY A 18 -14.58 0.80 9.82
C GLY A 18 -13.27 0.22 9.27
N GLN A 19 -13.20 -0.19 8.00
CA GLN A 19 -11.96 -0.70 7.42
C GLN A 19 -11.04 0.40 6.86
N GLN A 20 -11.58 1.57 6.53
CA GLN A 20 -10.81 2.67 5.94
C GLN A 20 -9.89 3.35 6.95
N PHE A 21 -8.81 3.96 6.45
CA PHE A 21 -7.95 4.87 7.24
C PHE A 21 -8.71 6.15 7.63
N GLY A 22 -8.37 6.72 8.78
CA GLY A 22 -8.96 7.97 9.27
C GLY A 22 -10.16 7.75 10.17
N ASN A 23 -10.99 8.79 10.34
CA ASN A 23 -12.18 8.70 11.20
C ASN A 23 -13.26 7.81 10.58
N THR A 24 -13.80 6.91 11.40
CA THR A 24 -14.86 5.97 11.01
C THR A 24 -16.09 6.14 11.91
N LYS A 25 -17.15 5.37 11.67
CA LYS A 25 -18.32 5.30 12.57
C LYS A 25 -18.10 4.48 13.85
N TYR A 26 -17.00 3.73 13.95
CA TYR A 26 -16.72 2.86 15.09
C TYR A 26 -15.78 3.53 16.10
N PRO A 27 -16.10 3.47 17.41
CA PRO A 27 -15.22 4.01 18.45
C PRO A 27 -13.91 3.20 18.52
N ARG A 28 -12.80 3.91 18.68
CA ARG A 28 -11.44 3.39 18.84
C ARG A 28 -10.69 4.18 19.89
N GLY A 29 -10.41 3.55 21.03
CA GLY A 29 -9.64 4.15 22.11
C GLY A 29 -10.22 5.50 22.52
N ARG A 30 -9.47 6.57 22.23
CA ARG A 30 -9.77 7.97 22.56
C ARG A 30 -10.73 8.66 21.58
N GLY A 31 -11.03 8.06 20.44
CA GLY A 31 -11.83 8.69 19.39
C GLY A 31 -12.39 7.69 18.37
N TYR A 32 -12.25 8.01 17.08
CA TYR A 32 -12.80 7.22 15.97
C TYR A 32 -11.75 6.92 14.88
N PHE A 33 -10.52 7.37 15.09
CA PHE A 33 -9.44 7.30 14.12
C PHE A 33 -8.91 5.88 13.97
N HIS A 34 -8.74 5.46 12.72
CA HIS A 34 -8.13 4.19 12.33
C HIS A 34 -6.76 4.45 11.69
N ASP A 35 -5.71 3.89 12.29
CA ASP A 35 -4.29 4.07 11.94
C ASP A 35 -3.82 3.29 10.70
N GLY A 36 -4.73 2.61 10.01
CA GLY A 36 -4.38 1.81 8.84
C GLY A 36 -5.58 1.53 7.96
N TYR A 37 -5.43 0.51 7.12
CA TYR A 37 -6.49 0.02 6.25
C TYR A 37 -6.66 -1.48 6.43
N ASP A 38 -7.91 -1.91 6.63
CA ASP A 38 -8.25 -3.30 6.81
C ASP A 38 -8.68 -3.93 5.48
N PHE A 39 -7.96 -4.96 5.06
CA PHE A 39 -8.33 -5.84 3.96
C PHE A 39 -9.17 -7.00 4.52
N GLY A 40 -10.49 -6.80 4.57
CA GLY A 40 -11.44 -7.74 5.17
C GLY A 40 -11.56 -9.08 4.42
N SER A 41 -11.68 -10.18 5.17
CA SER A 41 -11.68 -11.54 4.64
C SER A 41 -12.89 -11.87 3.75
N ALA A 42 -13.98 -11.12 3.88
CA ALA A 42 -15.13 -11.20 2.97
C ALA A 42 -14.76 -10.89 1.51
N LYS A 43 -13.69 -10.10 1.30
CA LYS A 43 -13.26 -9.62 -0.01
C LYS A 43 -11.85 -10.06 -0.38
N TYR A 44 -11.01 -10.38 0.60
CA TYR A 44 -9.62 -10.78 0.39
C TYR A 44 -9.35 -12.11 1.07
N SER A 45 -8.57 -12.99 0.44
CA SER A 45 -8.28 -14.31 0.99
C SER A 45 -6.93 -14.83 0.51
N GLY A 46 -6.43 -15.87 1.18
CA GLY A 46 -5.16 -16.50 0.82
C GLY A 46 -3.94 -15.69 1.25
N ASN A 47 -2.88 -15.78 0.46
CA ASN A 47 -1.59 -15.20 0.82
C ASN A 47 -1.56 -13.69 0.56
N PHE A 48 -1.20 -12.93 1.59
CA PHE A 48 -0.82 -11.53 1.43
C PHE A 48 0.68 -11.41 1.17
N LYS A 49 1.05 -10.36 0.46
CA LYS A 49 2.34 -10.20 -0.17
C LYS A 49 2.99 -8.87 0.19
N ALA A 50 4.31 -8.82 0.09
CA ALA A 50 5.10 -7.61 0.27
C ALA A 50 4.65 -6.52 -0.72
N VAL A 51 4.47 -5.31 -0.20
CA VAL A 51 3.96 -4.16 -0.95
C VAL A 51 5.05 -3.44 -1.73
N ASN A 52 6.32 -3.64 -1.35
CA ASN A 52 7.53 -3.17 -2.02
C ASN A 52 8.69 -4.10 -1.64
N ASP A 53 9.85 -3.90 -2.25
CA ASP A 53 11.11 -4.44 -1.74
C ASP A 53 11.40 -3.86 -0.36
N GLY A 54 11.88 -4.69 0.57
CA GLY A 54 12.14 -4.22 1.94
C GLY A 54 12.86 -5.23 2.82
N LYS A 55 13.23 -4.79 4.02
CA LYS A 55 13.81 -5.63 5.06
C LYS A 55 12.78 -5.91 6.15
N VAL A 56 12.62 -7.17 6.53
CA VAL A 56 11.78 -7.54 7.67
C VAL A 56 12.49 -7.12 8.96
N ILE A 57 11.93 -6.16 9.68
CA ILE A 57 12.47 -5.66 10.96
C ILE A 57 11.74 -6.27 12.17
N PHE A 58 10.60 -6.91 11.94
CA PHE A 58 9.87 -7.70 12.94
C PHE A 58 9.00 -8.74 12.24
N ALA A 59 8.91 -9.94 12.80
CA ALA A 59 7.94 -10.96 12.43
C ALA A 59 7.69 -11.87 13.63
N GLY A 60 6.46 -11.92 14.13
CA GLY A 60 6.09 -12.72 15.29
C GLY A 60 4.89 -12.17 16.06
N TYR A 61 4.63 -12.75 17.23
CA TYR A 61 3.59 -12.28 18.13
C TYR A 61 4.07 -11.04 18.89
N TYR A 62 3.34 -9.93 18.75
CA TYR A 62 3.62 -8.68 19.48
C TYR A 62 2.81 -8.58 20.79
N GLY A 63 1.57 -9.09 20.79
CA GLY A 63 0.66 -9.00 21.93
C GLY A 63 -0.44 -7.95 21.77
N GLY A 64 -1.37 -7.93 22.72
CA GLY A 64 -2.50 -7.00 22.76
C GLY A 64 -3.37 -7.06 21.50
N ALA A 65 -3.87 -5.89 21.09
CA ALA A 65 -4.74 -5.76 19.92
C ALA A 65 -4.00 -5.94 18.57
N VAL A 66 -2.66 -5.90 18.57
CA VAL A 66 -1.83 -6.11 17.36
C VAL A 66 -1.84 -7.58 16.97
N GLY A 67 -1.72 -8.48 17.94
CA GLY A 67 -1.60 -9.92 17.70
C GLY A 67 -0.26 -10.28 17.04
N TYR A 68 -0.30 -11.15 16.03
CA TYR A 68 0.85 -11.42 15.18
C TYR A 68 1.02 -10.29 14.15
N ALA A 69 2.28 -9.90 13.94
CA ALA A 69 2.63 -8.85 13.01
C ALA A 69 3.90 -9.16 12.22
N ILE A 70 4.00 -8.55 11.05
CA ILE A 70 5.21 -8.45 10.23
C ILE A 70 5.44 -6.96 9.97
N VAL A 71 6.66 -6.48 10.11
CA VAL A 71 7.01 -5.09 9.83
C VAL A 71 8.16 -5.04 8.83
N LEU A 72 7.97 -4.33 7.72
CA LEU A 72 8.99 -4.07 6.72
C LEU A 72 9.55 -2.66 6.87
N GLN A 73 10.87 -2.52 6.81
CA GLN A 73 11.55 -1.25 6.54
C GLN A 73 11.70 -1.08 5.03
N ILE A 74 11.16 0.01 4.48
CA ILE A 74 11.14 0.33 3.06
C ILE A 74 11.55 1.80 2.90
N ALA A 75 12.82 2.05 2.56
CA ALA A 75 13.41 3.40 2.59
C ALA A 75 13.12 4.11 3.92
N GLU A 76 12.35 5.20 3.90
CA GLU A 76 11.93 5.97 5.09
C GLU A 76 10.64 5.46 5.76
N TYR A 77 9.96 4.48 5.17
CA TYR A 77 8.69 3.95 5.67
C TYR A 77 8.89 2.67 6.48
N GLN A 78 8.05 2.50 7.49
CA GLN A 78 7.79 1.22 8.14
C GLN A 78 6.35 0.80 7.85
N VAL A 79 6.20 -0.38 7.22
CA VAL A 79 4.91 -0.93 6.83
C VAL A 79 4.60 -2.13 7.72
N MET A 80 3.52 -2.02 8.49
CA MET A 80 3.09 -3.02 9.44
C MET A 80 1.91 -3.81 8.89
N TYR A 81 2.04 -5.13 8.88
CA TYR A 81 0.99 -6.10 8.57
C TYR A 81 0.60 -6.75 9.89
N GLN A 82 -0.65 -6.61 10.32
CA GLN A 82 -1.09 -7.15 11.61
C GLN A 82 -2.49 -7.76 11.53
N LYS A 83 -2.90 -8.43 12.61
CA LYS A 83 -4.24 -9.03 12.78
C LYS A 83 -4.62 -10.08 11.73
N PHE A 84 -3.69 -10.57 10.91
CA PHE A 84 -3.94 -11.51 9.81
C PHE A 84 -4.15 -12.97 10.22
N GLY A 85 -4.08 -13.29 11.52
CA GLY A 85 -3.97 -14.66 12.03
C GLY A 85 -2.53 -14.95 12.46
N SER A 86 -2.11 -16.22 12.46
CA SER A 86 -0.78 -16.63 12.96
C SER A 86 0.14 -17.24 11.89
N THR A 87 -0.31 -17.35 10.64
CA THR A 87 0.45 -18.00 9.55
C THR A 87 1.30 -16.99 8.79
N PHE A 88 2.62 -17.09 8.90
CA PHE A 88 3.59 -16.24 8.18
C PHE A 88 4.84 -17.02 7.76
N PHE A 89 5.56 -16.52 6.75
CA PHE A 89 6.62 -17.24 6.03
C PHE A 89 8.00 -16.58 6.11
N VAL A 90 8.12 -15.50 6.90
CA VAL A 90 9.33 -14.68 7.00
C VAL A 90 9.74 -14.48 8.44
N LYS A 91 11.00 -14.10 8.68
CA LYS A 91 11.54 -13.75 10.00
C LYS A 91 12.28 -12.42 9.96
N ALA A 92 12.47 -11.82 11.14
CA ALA A 92 13.29 -10.61 11.25
C ALA A 92 14.69 -10.85 10.69
N GLY A 93 15.19 -9.90 9.89
CA GLY A 93 16.45 -9.99 9.18
C GLY A 93 16.32 -10.35 7.69
N ASP A 94 15.22 -11.00 7.29
CA ASP A 94 14.99 -11.35 5.88
C ASP A 94 14.89 -10.11 4.99
N THR A 95 15.34 -10.22 3.74
CA THR A 95 15.03 -9.26 2.68
C THR A 95 13.94 -9.86 1.80
N VAL A 96 12.90 -9.10 1.52
CA VAL A 96 11.77 -9.52 0.70
C VAL A 96 11.70 -8.72 -0.59
N LYS A 97 11.17 -9.34 -1.65
CA LYS A 97 10.87 -8.68 -2.92
C LYS A 97 9.40 -8.32 -3.02
N VAL A 98 9.09 -7.24 -3.74
CA VAL A 98 7.71 -6.87 -4.05
C VAL A 98 6.93 -8.08 -4.61
N GLY A 99 5.74 -8.34 -4.05
CA GLY A 99 4.91 -9.47 -4.44
C GLY A 99 5.29 -10.82 -3.81
N GLN A 100 6.38 -10.91 -3.05
CA GLN A 100 6.70 -12.10 -2.27
C GLN A 100 5.64 -12.35 -1.20
N ALA A 101 5.18 -13.59 -1.05
CA ALA A 101 4.25 -13.96 0.01
C ALA A 101 4.88 -13.76 1.40
N LEU A 102 4.16 -13.10 2.30
CA LEU A 102 4.59 -12.84 3.68
C LEU A 102 3.86 -13.73 4.69
N GLY A 103 2.60 -14.05 4.41
CA GLY A 103 1.77 -14.91 5.24
C GLY A 103 0.40 -15.17 4.60
N THR A 104 -0.45 -15.87 5.33
CA THR A 104 -1.83 -16.20 4.91
C THR A 104 -2.82 -15.49 5.81
N LEU A 105 -3.82 -14.85 5.21
CA LEU A 105 -4.95 -14.31 5.95
C LEU A 105 -5.84 -15.46 6.44
N THR A 106 -5.81 -15.73 7.74
CA THR A 106 -6.64 -16.76 8.41
C THR A 106 -7.60 -16.19 9.45
N SER A 107 -7.58 -14.87 9.66
CA SER A 107 -8.51 -14.13 10.52
C SER A 107 -9.58 -13.38 9.72
N ASN A 108 -10.28 -12.45 10.37
CA ASN A 108 -11.31 -11.62 9.73
C ASN A 108 -10.76 -10.50 8.83
N HIS A 109 -9.51 -10.07 8.98
CA HIS A 109 -8.90 -9.04 8.12
C HIS A 109 -7.37 -9.00 8.25
N LEU A 110 -6.69 -8.48 7.24
CA LEU A 110 -5.32 -8.00 7.36
C LEU A 110 -5.37 -6.48 7.57
N HIS A 111 -4.83 -5.98 8.68
CA HIS A 111 -4.64 -4.56 8.89
C HIS A 111 -3.26 -4.14 8.38
N VAL A 112 -3.21 -3.10 7.54
CA VAL A 112 -1.97 -2.50 7.04
C VAL A 112 -1.83 -1.06 7.52
N GLY A 113 -0.81 -0.79 8.34
CA GLY A 113 -0.42 0.55 8.77
C GLY A 113 0.88 0.99 8.11
N ILE A 114 1.02 2.28 7.79
CA ILE A 114 2.25 2.85 7.22
C ILE A 114 2.65 4.08 8.03
N THR A 115 3.91 4.14 8.46
CA THR A 115 4.46 5.29 9.19
C THR A 115 5.88 5.63 8.70
N LYS A 116 6.33 6.86 8.95
CA LYS A 116 7.74 7.26 8.83
C LYS A 116 8.48 7.27 10.17
N LYS A 117 7.77 7.01 11.28
CA LYS A 117 8.36 6.86 12.61
C LYS A 117 8.81 5.42 12.84
N ASP A 118 9.52 5.19 13.95
CA ASP A 118 9.65 3.85 14.49
C ASP A 118 8.26 3.30 14.84
N TRP A 119 7.94 2.09 14.36
CA TRP A 119 6.61 1.50 14.46
C TRP A 119 6.17 1.26 15.90
N ARG A 120 7.09 0.94 16.81
CA ARG A 120 6.76 0.74 18.23
C ARG A 120 6.38 2.06 18.88
N THR A 121 7.10 3.12 18.53
CA THR A 121 6.76 4.48 18.96
C THR A 121 5.41 4.91 18.37
N ALA A 122 5.17 4.60 17.09
CA ALA A 122 3.94 4.95 16.38
C ALA A 122 2.68 4.31 16.98
N LEU A 123 2.80 3.11 17.57
CA LEU A 123 1.68 2.43 18.25
C LEU A 123 1.10 3.22 19.43
N SER A 124 1.80 4.22 19.98
CA SER A 124 1.22 5.11 21.01
C SER A 124 0.17 6.09 20.47
N SER A 125 0.11 6.27 19.14
CA SER A 125 -0.84 7.12 18.42
C SER A 125 -1.80 6.31 17.51
N TRP A 126 -2.06 5.04 17.82
CA TRP A 126 -2.92 4.15 17.00
C TRP A 126 -4.37 4.64 16.82
N ASP A 127 -4.83 5.56 17.67
CA ASP A 127 -6.19 6.11 17.73
C ASP A 127 -6.23 7.65 17.68
N ILE A 128 -5.13 8.31 17.26
CA ILE A 128 -5.07 9.77 17.09
C ILE A 128 -4.64 10.13 15.67
N ASP A 129 -5.37 11.07 15.06
CA ASP A 129 -5.00 11.70 13.80
C ASP A 129 -3.95 12.81 14.00
N ASP A 130 -2.71 12.43 14.26
CA ASP A 130 -1.56 13.34 14.49
C ASP A 130 -0.50 13.29 13.36
N GLY A 131 -0.82 12.63 12.25
CA GLY A 131 0.11 12.41 11.13
C GLY A 131 1.16 11.33 11.38
N THR A 132 1.13 10.63 12.52
CA THR A 132 2.01 9.47 12.78
C THR A 132 1.77 8.35 11.79
N TRP A 133 0.50 8.07 11.50
CA TRP A 133 0.07 7.06 10.55
C TRP A 133 -0.39 7.72 9.25
N LEU A 134 -0.02 7.12 8.13
CA LEU A 134 -0.32 7.62 6.79
C LEU A 134 -1.41 6.77 6.15
N ASN A 135 -2.27 7.40 5.35
CA ASN A 135 -3.26 6.67 4.56
C ASN A 135 -2.56 5.66 3.63
N PRO A 136 -2.76 4.35 3.80
CA PRO A 136 -2.05 3.35 3.00
C PRO A 136 -2.46 3.38 1.53
N ILE A 137 -3.74 3.67 1.21
CA ILE A 137 -4.29 3.45 -0.13
C ILE A 137 -3.54 4.26 -1.20
N PRO A 138 -3.37 5.60 -1.08
CA PRO A 138 -2.63 6.37 -2.08
C PRO A 138 -1.18 5.88 -2.29
N ILE A 139 -0.54 5.39 -1.23
CA ILE A 139 0.84 4.87 -1.28
C ILE A 139 0.86 3.54 -2.04
N LEU A 140 -0.02 2.61 -1.67
CA LEU A 140 -0.08 1.26 -2.23
C LEU A 140 -0.55 1.23 -3.70
N THR A 141 -1.34 2.22 -4.12
CA THR A 141 -1.82 2.33 -5.51
C THR A 141 -0.93 3.20 -6.40
N SER A 142 0.03 3.94 -5.83
CA SER A 142 0.94 4.82 -6.58
C SER A 142 1.78 4.10 -7.65
N GLY A 143 2.11 2.81 -7.43
CA GLY A 143 2.83 1.98 -8.39
C GLY A 143 1.94 1.27 -9.42
N GLY A 144 0.61 1.33 -9.25
CA GLY A 144 -0.37 0.77 -10.19
C GLY A 144 -0.72 1.72 -11.35
N GLU A 145 -0.41 3.01 -11.23
CA GLU A 145 -0.72 4.03 -12.25
C GLU A 145 0.25 4.02 -13.46
N THR A 146 1.28 3.17 -13.45
CA THR A 146 2.26 3.13 -14.55
C THR A 146 1.82 2.30 -15.77
N ASN A 147 0.62 1.71 -15.79
CA ASN A 147 0.15 0.89 -16.93
C ASN A 147 -1.15 1.37 -17.62
N THR A 148 -1.62 2.60 -17.35
CA THR A 148 -2.76 3.20 -18.10
C THR A 148 -2.52 4.64 -18.54
N LYS A 149 -1.26 5.10 -18.62
CA LYS A 149 -0.96 6.27 -19.45
C LYS A 149 -1.11 5.86 -20.91
N LYS A 150 -2.31 6.09 -21.46
CA LYS A 150 -2.54 6.24 -22.91
C LYS A 150 -1.39 7.09 -23.44
N LYS A 151 -0.50 6.50 -24.23
CA LYS A 151 0.69 7.21 -24.72
C LYS A 151 0.17 8.25 -25.71
N ARG A 152 0.14 9.53 -25.30
CA ARG A 152 -0.01 10.64 -26.23
C ARG A 152 1.30 10.79 -26.97
N GLY A 153 1.28 10.45 -28.26
CA GLY A 153 2.36 10.75 -29.19
C GLY A 153 1.99 12.01 -29.96
N ASN A 154 2.94 12.91 -30.13
CA ASN A 154 2.86 13.99 -31.10
C ASN A 154 3.88 13.72 -32.21
N VAL A 155 3.44 13.76 -33.46
CA VAL A 155 4.34 13.76 -34.62
C VAL A 155 4.19 15.10 -35.30
N MET A 156 5.31 15.81 -35.42
CA MET A 156 5.41 17.06 -36.19
C MET A 156 6.01 16.72 -37.55
N LEU A 157 5.20 16.80 -38.60
CA LEU A 157 5.66 16.64 -39.97
C LEU A 157 6.05 18.01 -40.53
N LEU A 158 7.26 18.08 -41.07
CA LEU A 158 7.82 19.25 -41.74
C LEU A 158 7.84 18.97 -43.24
N PHE A 159 7.21 19.83 -44.04
CA PHE A 159 7.38 19.81 -45.48
C PHE A 159 7.58 21.22 -46.01
N THR A 160 8.42 21.35 -47.03
CA THR A 160 8.74 22.62 -47.67
C THR A 160 8.26 22.56 -49.10
N GLU A 161 7.44 23.52 -49.50
CA GLU A 161 6.94 23.66 -50.86
C GLU A 161 7.05 25.13 -51.29
N ASN A 162 7.61 25.36 -52.48
CA ASN A 162 7.85 26.71 -53.03
C ASN A 162 8.62 27.66 -52.08
N GLY A 163 9.57 27.11 -51.31
CA GLY A 163 10.39 27.89 -50.38
C GLY A 163 9.72 28.24 -49.04
N CYS A 164 8.46 27.84 -48.84
CA CYS A 164 7.75 27.99 -47.58
C CYS A 164 7.73 26.66 -46.81
N THR A 165 8.06 26.69 -45.52
CA THR A 165 8.00 25.52 -44.64
C THR A 165 6.68 25.49 -43.89
N TYR A 166 6.01 24.34 -43.93
CA TYR A 166 4.74 24.08 -43.26
C TYR A 166 4.93 23.07 -42.14
N PHE A 167 4.14 23.24 -41.07
CA PHE A 167 4.12 22.36 -39.91
C PHE A 167 2.75 21.74 -39.77
N LEU A 168 2.67 20.42 -39.70
CA LEU A 168 1.47 19.70 -39.32
C LEU A 168 1.72 18.94 -38.01
N ASN A 169 1.01 19.34 -36.96
CA ASN A 169 1.02 18.63 -35.69
C ASN A 169 -0.13 17.63 -35.66
N LEU A 170 0.21 16.34 -35.58
CA LEU A 170 -0.76 15.27 -35.41
C LEU A 170 -0.63 14.73 -33.98
N GLU A 171 -1.70 14.91 -33.20
CA GLU A 171 -1.84 14.29 -31.88
C GLU A 171 -2.63 13.00 -32.02
N PHE A 172 -2.10 11.92 -31.46
CA PHE A 172 -2.85 10.67 -31.35
C PHE A 172 -2.63 10.01 -30.00
N THR A 173 -3.61 9.18 -29.66
CA THR A 173 -3.70 8.52 -28.37
C THR A 173 -3.70 7.02 -28.60
N LEU A 174 -2.63 6.35 -28.15
CA LEU A 174 -2.49 4.88 -28.19
C LEU A 174 -3.11 4.25 -26.94
#